data_AF-A0A813IKJ4-F1
#
_entry.id   AF-A0A813IKJ4-F1
#
_cell.length_a   1.000
_cell.length_b   1.000
_cell.length_c   1.000
_cell.angle_alpha   90.00
_cell.angle_beta   90.00
_cell.angle_gamma   90.00
#
_symmetry.space_group_name_H-M   'P 1'
#
loop_
_entity.id
_entity.type
_entity.pdbx_description
1 polymer ?
#
loop_
_entity_poly.entity_id
_entity_poly.type
_entity_poly.pdbx_seq_one_letter_code
_entity_poly.pdbx_strand_id
1 'polypeptide(L)'
;VTILYSSDTGHSQECAKAIARQCRNGGFASSSVRCVTMDSFDVNALASEPLVIFCIATAGKGEFAGNGRGFWSKISEKAEELNGTLGGMKYCIFGLGDSHYWGKGTE
;
A
#
# COMPACT_ATOMS: atom_id res chain seq x y z
N VAL A 1 8.86 -9.25 4.55
CA VAL A 1 7.62 -8.45 4.66
C VAL A 1 7.86 -7.17 3.92
N THR A 2 7.00 -6.86 2.96
CA THR A 2 7.08 -5.64 2.16
C THR A 2 5.91 -4.74 2.52
N ILE A 3 6.20 -3.55 3.04
CA ILE A 3 5.20 -2.54 3.36
C ILE A 3 5.26 -1.47 2.27
N LEU A 4 4.18 -1.34 1.51
CA LEU A 4 4.03 -0.34 0.46
C LEU A 4 3.12 0.77 0.97
N TYR A 5 3.49 2.03 0.74
CA TYR A 5 2.63 3.14 1.15
C TYR A 5 2.40 4.18 0.06
N SER A 6 1.20 4.77 0.11
CA SER A 6 0.80 5.94 -0.65
C SER A 6 0.33 7.03 0.31
N SER A 7 0.92 8.23 0.22
CA SER A 7 0.68 9.36 1.12
C SER A 7 1.09 10.70 0.51
N ASP A 8 0.22 11.71 0.61
CA ASP A 8 0.52 13.11 0.25
C ASP A 8 1.04 13.92 1.45
N THR A 9 0.46 13.70 2.64
CA THR A 9 0.76 14.48 3.86
C THR A 9 1.51 13.68 4.93
N GLY A 10 1.98 12.47 4.61
CA GLY A 10 2.81 11.65 5.49
C GLY A 10 2.07 10.73 6.47
N HIS A 11 0.76 10.87 6.68
CA HIS A 11 0.01 10.03 7.64
C HIS A 11 0.13 8.53 7.36
N SER A 12 -0.09 8.13 6.12
CA SER A 12 0.03 6.72 5.71
C SER A 12 1.49 6.24 5.75
N GLN A 13 2.45 7.11 5.45
CA GLN A 13 3.87 6.82 5.59
C GLN A 13 4.25 6.53 7.05
N GLU A 14 3.74 7.31 8.01
CA GLU A 14 4.01 7.09 9.43
C GLU A 14 3.38 5.79 9.93
N CYS A 15 2.16 5.46 9.49
CA CYS A 15 1.57 4.14 9.75
C CYS A 15 2.44 3.00 9.18
N ALA A 16 2.91 3.13 7.95
CA ALA A 16 3.79 2.14 7.32
C ALA A 16 5.11 1.95 8.07
N LYS A 17 5.75 3.04 8.51
CA LYS A 17 6.97 2.99 9.35
C LYS A 17 6.69 2.36 10.71
N ALA A 18 5.55 2.65 11.33
CA ALA A 18 5.15 2.05 12.59
C ALA A 18 4.97 0.54 12.47
N ILE A 19 4.29 0.07 11.41
CA ILE A 19 4.14 -1.36 11.10
C ILE A 19 5.51 -1.99 10.86
N ALA A 20 6.39 -1.36 10.07
CA ALA A 20 7.73 -1.87 9.82
C ALA A 20 8.53 -2.02 11.13
N ARG A 21 8.43 -1.06 12.06
CA ARG A 21 9.04 -1.14 13.40
C ARG A 21 8.46 -2.30 14.20
N GLN A 22 7.14 -2.49 14.19
CA GLN A 22 6.50 -3.62 14.86
C GLN A 22 6.94 -4.96 14.29
N CYS A 23 7.06 -5.11 12.96
CA CYS A 23 7.58 -6.33 12.36
C CYS A 23 9.01 -6.65 12.83
N ARG A 24 9.90 -5.65 12.82
CA ARG A 24 11.29 -5.84 13.28
C ARG A 24 11.36 -6.24 14.76
N ASN A 25 10.51 -5.64 15.60
CA ASN A 25 10.44 -5.98 17.02
C ASN A 25 9.73 -7.32 17.27
N GLY A 26 8.84 -7.75 16.37
CA GLY A 26 8.05 -8.97 16.46
C GLY A 26 8.73 -10.22 15.90
N GLY A 27 10.05 -10.19 15.68
CA GLY A 27 10.84 -11.35 15.29
C GLY A 27 11.13 -11.49 13.78
N PHE A 28 10.70 -10.55 12.94
CA PHE A 28 11.18 -10.52 11.56
C PHE A 28 12.62 -9.99 11.52
N ALA A 29 13.50 -10.68 10.78
CA ALA A 29 14.85 -10.18 10.54
C ALA A 29 14.80 -8.79 9.90
N SER A 30 15.62 -7.85 10.39
CA SER A 30 15.56 -6.44 9.98
C SER A 30 15.83 -6.23 8.48
N SER A 31 16.72 -7.04 7.89
CA SER A 31 17.01 -7.05 6.45
C SER A 31 15.82 -7.50 5.60
N SER A 32 14.88 -8.26 6.18
CA SER A 32 13.72 -8.82 5.50
C SER A 32 12.47 -7.91 5.59
N VAL A 33 12.57 -6.76 6.28
CA VAL A 33 11.47 -5.79 6.44
C VAL A 33 11.75 -4.54 5.62
N ARG A 34 11.02 -4.40 4.51
CA ARG A 34 11.11 -3.25 3.62
C ARG A 34 9.89 -2.35 3.78
N CYS A 35 10.10 -1.04 3.77
CA CYS A 35 9.03 -0.04 3.78
C CYS A 35 9.36 0.98 2.70
N VAL A 36 8.56 1.03 1.64
CA VAL A 36 8.84 1.81 0.43
C VAL A 36 7.59 2.47 -0.10
N THR A 37 7.74 3.56 -0.87
CA THR A 37 6.63 4.21 -1.56
C THR A 37 6.13 3.32 -2.70
N MET A 38 4.83 3.37 -2.99
CA MET A 38 4.23 2.58 -4.05
C MET A 38 4.80 2.89 -5.45
N ASP A 39 5.12 4.13 -5.75
CA ASP A 39 5.73 4.55 -7.02
C ASP A 39 7.17 4.05 -7.25
N SER A 40 7.89 3.70 -6.18
CA SER A 40 9.24 3.12 -6.25
C SER A 40 9.24 1.58 -6.40
N PHE A 41 8.07 0.94 -6.28
CA PHE A 41 7.94 -0.51 -6.31
C PHE A 41 7.55 -1.01 -7.71
N ASP A 42 8.23 -2.06 -8.19
CA ASP A 42 7.88 -2.73 -9.44
C ASP A 42 6.72 -3.70 -9.21
N VAL A 43 5.57 -3.45 -9.85
CA VAL A 43 4.38 -4.29 -9.76
C VAL A 43 4.66 -5.75 -10.14
N ASN A 44 5.59 -6.02 -11.05
CA ASN A 44 5.90 -7.40 -11.43
C ASN A 44 6.58 -8.19 -10.31
N ALA A 45 7.24 -7.49 -9.36
CA ALA A 45 7.85 -8.14 -8.21
C ALA A 45 6.83 -8.66 -7.19
N LEU A 46 5.54 -8.27 -7.26
CA LEU A 46 4.49 -8.75 -6.35
C LEU A 46 4.42 -10.28 -6.29
N ALA A 47 4.60 -10.98 -7.42
CA ALA A 47 4.57 -12.44 -7.47
C ALA A 47 5.68 -13.12 -6.64
N SER A 48 6.77 -12.39 -6.37
CA SER A 48 7.89 -12.87 -5.54
C SER A 48 7.76 -12.47 -4.08
N GLU A 49 6.75 -11.69 -3.71
CA GLU A 49 6.56 -11.22 -2.33
C GLU A 49 5.67 -12.18 -1.53
N PRO A 50 6.15 -12.79 -0.44
CA PRO A 50 5.33 -13.70 0.35
C PRO A 50 4.28 -12.98 1.20
N LEU A 51 4.55 -11.72 1.59
CA LEU A 51 3.65 -10.89 2.38
C LEU A 51 3.81 -9.41 2.03
N VAL A 52 2.72 -8.79 1.56
CA VAL A 52 2.64 -7.36 1.25
C VAL A 52 1.61 -6.66 2.12
N ILE A 53 1.99 -5.56 2.79
CA ILE A 53 1.09 -4.72 3.57
C ILE A 53 0.98 -3.38 2.84
N PHE A 54 -0.23 -2.98 2.46
CA PHE A 54 -0.49 -1.72 1.80
C PHE A 54 -1.02 -0.70 2.80
N CYS A 55 -0.36 0.45 2.95
CA CYS A 55 -0.87 1.60 3.68
C CYS A 55 -1.27 2.67 2.67
N ILE A 56 -2.56 2.93 2.49
CA ILE A 56 -3.06 3.75 1.39
C ILE A 56 -3.88 4.90 1.94
N ALA A 57 -3.45 6.14 1.68
CA ALA A 57 -4.28 7.32 1.89
C ALA A 57 -5.19 7.57 0.69
N THR A 58 -6.44 7.93 0.96
CA THR A 58 -7.39 8.45 -0.03
C THR A 58 -7.27 9.97 -0.13
N ALA A 59 -7.28 10.50 -1.35
CA ALA A 59 -7.09 11.91 -1.68
C ALA A 59 -8.17 12.44 -2.64
N GLY A 60 -8.24 13.77 -2.78
CA GLY A 60 -9.15 14.52 -3.68
C GLY A 60 -10.62 14.08 -3.76
N LYS A 61 -10.94 13.16 -4.67
CA LYS A 61 -12.30 12.69 -4.98
C LYS A 61 -12.41 11.18 -4.84
N GLY A 62 -11.71 10.60 -3.87
CA GLY A 62 -11.59 9.15 -3.74
C GLY A 62 -10.42 8.56 -4.54
N GLU A 63 -9.44 9.39 -4.90
CA GLU A 63 -8.25 8.96 -5.63
C GLU A 63 -7.17 8.43 -4.66
N PHE A 64 -6.19 7.72 -5.22
CA PHE A 64 -4.94 7.43 -4.50
C PHE A 64 -4.13 8.73 -4.31
N ALA A 65 -3.39 8.80 -3.21
CA ALA A 65 -2.35 9.83 -3.06
C ALA A 65 -1.36 9.82 -4.23
N GLY A 66 -0.63 10.93 -4.45
CA GLY A 66 0.23 11.17 -5.61
C GLY A 66 1.19 10.02 -5.92
N ASN A 67 1.93 9.55 -4.91
CA ASN A 67 2.90 8.46 -5.01
C ASN A 67 2.27 7.05 -5.05
N GLY A 68 0.94 6.93 -5.11
CA GLY A 68 0.22 5.66 -5.31
C GLY A 68 -0.44 5.53 -6.69
N ARG A 69 -0.69 6.65 -7.39
CA ARG A 69 -1.43 6.64 -8.66
C ARG A 69 -0.75 5.82 -9.76
N GLY A 70 0.57 5.95 -9.90
CA GLY A 70 1.33 5.21 -10.90
C GLY A 70 1.34 3.69 -10.65
N PHE A 71 1.41 3.28 -9.38
CA PHE A 71 1.27 1.87 -9.02
C PHE A 71 -0.13 1.35 -9.37
N TRP A 72 -1.18 2.11 -9.04
CA TRP A 72 -2.56 1.74 -9.34
C TRP A 72 -2.79 1.55 -10.84
N SER A 73 -2.34 2.48 -11.69
CA SER A 73 -2.45 2.32 -13.16
C SER A 73 -1.80 1.03 -13.63
N LYS A 74 -0.54 0.78 -13.22
CA LYS A 74 0.23 -0.40 -13.64
C LYS A 74 -0.39 -1.71 -13.19
N ILE A 75 -0.86 -1.80 -11.95
CA ILE A 75 -1.48 -3.05 -11.45
C ILE A 75 -2.84 -3.30 -12.11
N SER A 76 -3.62 -2.25 -12.40
CA SER A 76 -4.88 -2.38 -13.12
C SER A 76 -4.67 -2.81 -14.58
N GLU A 77 -3.69 -2.22 -15.27
CA GLU A 77 -3.33 -2.62 -16.65
C GLU A 77 -2.85 -4.07 -16.72
N LYS A 78 -2.11 -4.52 -15.71
CA LYS A 78 -1.54 -5.88 -15.63
C LYS A 78 -2.44 -6.90 -14.92
N ALA A 79 -3.69 -6.55 -14.60
CA ALA A 79 -4.56 -7.40 -13.78
C ALA A 79 -4.72 -8.82 -14.38
N GLU A 80 -4.93 -8.93 -15.69
CA GLU A 80 -5.04 -10.22 -16.39
C GLU A 80 -3.73 -11.00 -16.40
N GLU A 81 -2.58 -10.34 -16.60
CA GLU A 81 -1.26 -10.97 -16.58
C GLU A 81 -0.91 -11.50 -15.18
N LEU A 82 -1.28 -10.74 -14.14
CA LEU A 82 -1.02 -11.09 -12.74
C LEU A 82 -2.01 -12.13 -12.21
N ASN A 83 -3.14 -12.33 -12.88
CA ASN A 83 -4.14 -13.30 -12.47
C ASN A 83 -3.53 -14.71 -12.41
N GLY A 84 -3.75 -15.40 -11.30
CA GLY A 84 -3.13 -16.72 -11.03
C GLY A 84 -1.65 -16.71 -10.64
N THR A 85 -0.91 -15.60 -10.84
CA THR A 85 0.52 -15.51 -10.44
C THR A 85 0.71 -15.12 -8.97
N LEU A 86 -0.27 -14.45 -8.38
CA LEU A 86 -0.21 -13.94 -7.00
C LEU A 86 -0.72 -14.93 -5.94
N GLY A 87 -1.00 -16.19 -6.31
CA GLY A 87 -1.63 -17.17 -5.41
C GLY A 87 -0.84 -17.48 -4.13
N GLY A 88 0.49 -17.30 -4.14
CA GLY A 88 1.35 -17.46 -2.96
C GLY A 88 1.50 -16.21 -2.09
N MET A 89 1.07 -15.04 -2.58
CA MET A 89 1.22 -13.77 -1.88
C MET A 89 0.10 -13.59 -0.86
N LYS A 90 0.45 -13.41 0.41
CA LYS A 90 -0.48 -12.90 1.43
C LYS A 90 -0.48 -11.38 1.40
N TYR A 91 -1.62 -10.76 1.68
CA TYR A 91 -1.69 -9.30 1.74
C TYR A 91 -2.61 -8.77 2.83
N CYS A 92 -2.39 -7.51 3.20
CA CYS A 92 -3.24 -6.72 4.09
C CYS A 92 -3.33 -5.29 3.55
N ILE A 93 -4.49 -4.65 3.67
CA ILE A 93 -4.70 -3.26 3.27
C ILE A 93 -5.14 -2.46 4.50
N PHE A 94 -4.38 -1.42 4.82
CA PHE A 94 -4.69 -0.41 5.82
C PHE A 94 -5.02 0.90 5.10
N GLY A 95 -6.32 1.17 4.92
CA GLY A 95 -6.83 2.38 4.28
C GLY A 95 -6.95 3.53 5.28
N LEU A 96 -6.44 4.71 4.91
CA LEU A 96 -6.60 5.96 5.65
C LEU A 96 -7.52 6.89 4.86
N GLY A 97 -8.61 7.29 5.48
CA GLY A 97 -9.57 8.24 4.92
C GLY A 97 -10.25 9.04 6.03
N ASP A 98 -11.23 9.85 5.65
CA ASP A 98 -12.04 10.64 6.56
C ASP A 98 -13.51 10.28 6.37
N SER A 99 -14.25 9.99 7.43
CA SER A 99 -15.70 9.73 7.36
C SER A 99 -16.51 10.96 6.96
N HIS A 100 -15.94 12.16 7.07
CA HIS A 100 -16.53 13.42 6.62
C HIS A 100 -16.22 13.74 5.15
N TYR A 101 -15.52 12.84 4.46
CA TYR A 101 -15.18 13.02 3.06
C TYR A 101 -16.43 12.92 2.18
N TRP A 102 -16.95 14.09 1.80
CA TRP A 102 -18.12 14.33 0.92
C TRP A 102 -19.46 13.75 1.43
N GLY A 103 -20.44 14.63 1.68
CA GLY A 103 -21.85 14.23 1.83
C GLY A 103 -22.46 14.22 3.24
N LYS A 104 -21.86 14.86 4.25
CA LYS A 104 -22.59 15.23 5.48
C LYS A 104 -22.77 16.74 5.56
N GLY A 105 -23.83 17.24 4.92
CA GLY A 105 -24.14 18.67 4.88
C GLY A 105 -25.08 19.13 3.76
N THR A 106 -25.68 18.20 3.00
CA THR A 106 -26.77 18.49 2.05
C THR A 106 -27.98 17.64 2.42
N GLU A 107 -28.60 17.97 3.54
CA GLU A 107 -30.03 17.75 3.82
C GLU A 107 -30.65 19.10 4.13
#